data_AF-A0A2V8DHU4-F1
#
_entry.id   AF-A0A2V8DHU4-F1
#
_cell.length_a   1.000
_cell.length_b   1.000
_cell.length_c   1.000
_cell.angle_alpha   90.00
_cell.angle_beta   90.00
_cell.angle_gamma   90.00
#
_symmetry.space_group_name_H-M   'P 1'
#
loop_
_entity.id
_entity.type
_entity.pdbx_description
1 polymer ?
#
loop_
_entity_poly.entity_id
_entity_poly.type
_entity_poly.pdbx_seq_one_letter_code
_entity_poly.pdbx_strand_id
1 'polypeptide(L)'
;LHLEEEKNRRTHFCSDEHAWYLTVSDYLRNRVDTLYDGIAGDVLSAGLFLTPELVRLFGEGRGNEIANGLIGSRVANSEDTLYKLLEPRLFRAAGKDIAIERLAREVARHLDAPNPTASFFFWNRTRREVALAPYAIFSHVQTMYAPFVDRDVFEFLTALPSGFFLDHTFHDEAIRRGYPEFADIPYEDKNVPGPGDRSHMTRFGRELAWQMLGKRRPRLMRTAFLLPRLTLCLLSERHPPWYLILATYLNQLEVMVRSTKSDDSPDWTKPLRARFGNA
;
A
#
# COMPACT_ATOMS: atom_id res chain seq x y z
N LEU A 1 -16.07 -4.44 6.45
CA LEU A 1 -15.13 -5.54 6.70
C LEU A 1 -14.88 -6.44 5.48
N HIS A 2 -15.93 -6.97 4.85
CA HIS A 2 -15.80 -7.94 3.74
C HIS A 2 -14.88 -7.48 2.60
N LEU A 3 -14.97 -6.22 2.17
CA LEU A 3 -14.12 -5.67 1.10
C LEU A 3 -12.62 -5.72 1.48
N GLU A 4 -12.25 -5.42 2.73
CA GLU A 4 -10.85 -5.52 3.17
C GLU A 4 -10.36 -6.97 3.13
N GLU A 5 -11.19 -7.91 3.59
CA GLU A 5 -10.84 -9.33 3.57
C GLU A 5 -10.68 -9.87 2.14
N GLU A 6 -11.60 -9.54 1.25
CA GLU A 6 -11.52 -9.95 -0.16
C GLU A 6 -10.33 -9.30 -0.86
N LYS A 7 -10.06 -8.02 -0.58
CA LYS A 7 -8.91 -7.30 -1.13
C LYS A 7 -7.62 -7.99 -0.73
N ASN A 8 -7.43 -8.27 0.56
CA ASN A 8 -6.22 -8.93 1.03
C ASN A 8 -5.99 -10.30 0.35
N ARG A 9 -7.07 -11.04 0.06
CA ARG A 9 -6.96 -12.31 -0.67
C ARG A 9 -6.56 -12.10 -2.12
N ARG A 10 -7.24 -11.21 -2.85
CA ARG A 10 -6.95 -10.93 -4.27
C ARG A 10 -5.57 -10.32 -4.47
N THR A 11 -5.11 -9.51 -3.53
CA THR A 11 -3.79 -8.87 -3.58
C THR A 11 -2.71 -9.70 -2.89
N HIS A 12 -2.99 -10.95 -2.52
CA HIS A 12 -2.04 -11.83 -1.82
C HIS A 12 -1.37 -11.20 -0.59
N PHE A 13 -2.11 -10.36 0.13
CA PHE A 13 -1.65 -9.63 1.32
C PHE A 13 -0.49 -8.64 1.03
N CYS A 14 -0.34 -8.24 -0.22
CA CYS A 14 0.71 -7.32 -0.67
C CYS A 14 0.25 -5.86 -0.82
N SER A 15 -1.00 -5.53 -0.44
CA SER A 15 -1.49 -4.16 -0.44
C SER A 15 -2.41 -3.87 0.74
N ASP A 16 -2.16 -2.74 1.40
CA ASP A 16 -3.01 -2.15 2.43
C ASP A 16 -4.10 -1.22 1.85
N GLU A 17 -4.02 -0.88 0.56
CA GLU A 17 -4.98 -0.05 -0.18
C GLU A 17 -6.01 -0.89 -0.98
N HIS A 18 -6.73 -0.25 -1.91
CA HIS A 18 -7.57 -0.87 -2.96
C HIS A 18 -8.91 -1.51 -2.60
N ALA A 19 -9.37 -1.51 -1.35
CA ALA A 19 -10.67 -2.13 -1.03
C ALA A 19 -11.84 -1.49 -1.80
N TRP A 20 -11.76 -0.20 -2.16
CA TRP A 20 -12.76 0.48 -2.97
C TRP A 20 -12.81 0.00 -4.43
N TYR A 21 -11.68 -0.47 -4.98
CA TYR A 21 -11.63 -1.02 -6.35
C TYR A 21 -12.47 -2.28 -6.49
N LEU A 22 -12.72 -3.03 -5.40
CA LEU A 22 -13.60 -4.21 -5.46
C LEU A 22 -15.03 -3.85 -5.82
N THR A 23 -15.55 -2.75 -5.26
CA THR A 23 -16.90 -2.26 -5.59
C THR A 23 -17.00 -1.88 -7.07
N VAL A 24 -15.95 -1.23 -7.59
CA VAL A 24 -15.87 -0.85 -9.01
C VAL A 24 -15.73 -2.09 -9.90
N SER A 25 -14.88 -3.05 -9.50
CA SER A 25 -14.68 -4.36 -10.15
C SER A 25 -15.99 -5.14 -10.26
N ASP A 26 -16.77 -5.21 -9.19
CA ASP A 26 -18.05 -5.91 -9.21
C ASP A 26 -19.11 -5.19 -10.05
N TYR A 27 -19.09 -3.85 -10.09
CA TYR A 27 -19.98 -3.08 -10.97
C TYR A 27 -19.65 -3.31 -12.45
N LEU A 28 -18.37 -3.32 -12.81
CA LEU A 28 -17.89 -3.44 -14.20
C LEU A 28 -17.93 -4.88 -14.74
N ARG A 29 -18.02 -5.88 -13.85
CA ARG A 29 -18.06 -7.29 -14.21
C ARG A 29 -19.15 -7.57 -15.26
N ASN A 30 -18.76 -8.21 -16.36
CA ASN A 30 -19.62 -8.52 -17.51
C ASN A 30 -20.23 -7.30 -18.21
N ARG A 31 -19.71 -6.08 -17.99
CA ARG A 31 -20.16 -4.85 -18.67
C ARG A 31 -19.11 -4.27 -19.61
N VAL A 32 -17.84 -4.59 -19.37
CA VAL A 32 -16.72 -4.09 -20.15
C VAL A 32 -15.72 -5.22 -20.38
N ASP A 33 -15.16 -5.26 -21.57
CA ASP A 33 -14.07 -6.17 -21.92
C ASP A 33 -12.70 -5.46 -21.89
N THR A 34 -12.72 -4.12 -21.82
CA THR A 34 -11.54 -3.25 -21.90
C THR A 34 -11.57 -2.20 -20.80
N LEU A 35 -10.43 -2.01 -20.12
CA LEU A 35 -10.19 -0.92 -19.17
C LEU A 35 -8.88 -0.21 -19.45
N TYR A 36 -8.83 1.06 -19.05
CA TYR A 36 -7.64 1.89 -19.01
C TYR A 36 -7.31 2.21 -17.57
N ASP A 37 -6.07 1.97 -17.16
CA ASP A 37 -5.56 2.28 -15.83
C ASP A 37 -4.36 3.22 -15.94
N GLY A 38 -4.41 4.34 -15.21
CA GLY A 38 -3.36 5.36 -15.22
C GLY A 38 -2.12 5.01 -14.39
N ILE A 39 -1.96 3.75 -13.96
CA ILE A 39 -0.87 3.30 -13.10
C ILE A 39 0.50 3.84 -13.53
N ALA A 40 1.26 4.30 -12.55
CA ALA A 40 2.57 4.94 -12.68
C ALA A 40 2.56 6.38 -13.20
N GLY A 41 1.46 6.90 -13.74
CA GLY A 41 1.40 8.29 -14.21
C GLY A 41 1.67 9.29 -13.09
N ASP A 42 1.07 9.08 -11.92
CA ASP A 42 1.26 9.87 -10.71
C ASP A 42 2.73 9.94 -10.26
N VAL A 43 3.46 8.82 -10.31
CA VAL A 43 4.87 8.72 -9.88
C VAL A 43 5.82 9.22 -10.97
N LEU A 44 5.64 8.78 -12.21
CA LEU A 44 6.59 9.00 -13.30
C LEU A 44 6.43 10.34 -14.01
N SER A 45 5.23 10.93 -14.00
CA SER A 45 4.95 12.18 -14.72
C SER A 45 4.40 13.31 -13.85
N ALA A 46 3.72 13.02 -12.75
CA ALA A 46 3.21 14.05 -11.83
C ALA A 46 4.11 14.28 -10.59
N GLY A 47 5.14 13.45 -10.42
CA GLY A 47 6.10 13.60 -9.33
C GLY A 47 5.50 13.43 -7.93
N LEU A 48 4.50 12.55 -7.75
CA LEU A 48 3.68 12.43 -6.53
C LEU A 48 4.44 12.49 -5.20
N PHE A 49 5.63 11.90 -5.11
CA PHE A 49 6.43 11.84 -3.88
C PHE A 49 7.63 12.78 -3.88
N LEU A 50 7.86 13.51 -4.97
CA LEU A 50 9.00 14.42 -5.07
C LEU A 50 8.80 15.61 -4.14
N THR A 51 9.82 15.87 -3.34
CA THR A 51 9.95 17.11 -2.58
C THR A 51 11.39 17.58 -2.71
N PRO A 52 11.69 18.88 -2.55
CA PRO A 52 13.06 19.38 -2.60
C PRO A 52 13.98 18.65 -1.61
N GLU A 53 13.47 18.35 -0.41
CA GLU A 53 14.22 17.65 0.62
C GLU A 53 14.51 16.19 0.23
N LEU A 54 13.51 15.47 -0.32
CA LEU A 54 13.72 14.09 -0.74
C LEU A 54 14.70 14.01 -1.91
N VAL A 55 14.61 14.93 -2.88
CA VAL A 55 15.59 15.03 -3.98
C VAL A 55 16.99 15.27 -3.45
N ARG A 56 17.16 16.19 -2.48
CA ARG A 56 18.44 16.45 -1.83
C ARG A 56 19.00 15.19 -1.15
N LEU A 57 18.18 14.50 -0.34
CA LEU A 57 18.59 13.29 0.37
C LEU A 57 19.00 12.15 -0.58
N PHE A 58 18.27 11.95 -1.67
CA PHE A 58 18.63 10.97 -2.70
C PHE A 58 19.93 11.38 -3.42
N GLY A 59 20.10 12.65 -3.76
CA GLY A 59 21.33 13.15 -4.40
C GLY A 59 22.57 13.01 -3.51
N GLU A 60 22.42 13.11 -2.19
CA GLU A 60 23.50 12.92 -1.21
C GLU A 60 23.69 11.45 -0.78
N GLY A 61 22.90 10.51 -1.30
CA GLY A 61 22.98 9.10 -0.91
C GLY A 61 22.64 8.82 0.56
N ARG A 62 21.85 9.68 1.21
CA ARG A 62 21.49 9.60 2.64
C ARG A 62 20.43 8.54 2.93
N GLY A 63 20.68 7.28 2.54
CA GLY A 63 19.72 6.18 2.55
C GLY A 63 19.02 5.94 3.90
N ASN A 64 19.73 6.09 5.02
CA ASN A 64 19.13 5.93 6.36
C ASN A 64 18.14 7.05 6.72
N GLU A 65 18.39 8.29 6.29
CA GLU A 65 17.46 9.40 6.53
C GLU A 65 16.22 9.27 5.66
N ILE A 66 16.40 8.90 4.38
CA ILE A 66 15.29 8.58 3.48
C ILE A 66 14.41 7.51 4.12
N ALA A 67 15.01 6.40 4.55
CA ALA A 67 14.29 5.31 5.18
C ALA A 67 13.54 5.74 6.46
N ASN A 68 14.18 6.55 7.31
CA ASN A 68 13.53 7.11 8.49
C ASN A 68 12.36 8.04 8.16
N GLY A 69 12.49 8.90 7.16
CA GLY A 69 11.42 9.80 6.72
C GLY A 69 10.21 9.05 6.15
N LEU A 70 10.46 8.01 5.34
CA LEU A 70 9.41 7.18 4.76
C LEU A 70 8.64 6.38 5.82
N ILE A 71 9.33 5.85 6.83
CA ILE A 71 8.68 5.11 7.94
C ILE A 71 8.02 6.06 8.94
N GLY A 72 8.66 7.18 9.26
CA GLY A 72 8.25 8.13 10.30
C GLY A 72 7.06 9.03 9.92
N SER A 73 6.82 9.25 8.63
CA SER A 73 5.73 10.10 8.13
C SER A 73 4.33 9.48 8.26
N ARG A 74 4.22 8.16 8.47
CA ARG A 74 2.92 7.46 8.62
C ARG A 74 2.50 7.41 10.09
N VAL A 75 1.76 8.44 10.54
CA VAL A 75 1.19 8.57 11.91
C VAL A 75 0.43 7.32 12.37
N ALA A 76 -0.14 6.57 11.43
CA ALA A 76 -0.85 5.31 11.66
C ALA A 76 0.04 4.15 12.15
N ASN A 77 1.36 4.25 12.10
CA ASN A 77 2.28 3.15 12.42
C ASN A 77 3.34 3.59 13.45
N SER A 78 2.94 4.27 14.51
CA SER A 78 3.90 4.59 15.57
C SER A 78 4.43 3.29 16.21
N GLU A 79 5.74 3.23 16.37
CA GLU A 79 6.43 2.05 16.91
C GLU A 79 5.89 1.62 18.28
N ASP A 80 5.51 2.60 19.10
CA ASP A 80 4.84 2.38 20.39
C ASP A 80 3.51 1.63 20.23
N THR A 81 2.72 1.96 19.20
CA THR A 81 1.45 1.27 19.04
C THR A 81 1.63 -0.11 18.43
N LEU A 82 2.59 -0.30 17.50
CA LEU A 82 2.96 -1.63 17.03
C LEU A 82 3.46 -2.51 18.19
N TYR A 83 4.25 -1.94 19.11
CA TYR A 83 4.69 -2.63 20.32
C TYR A 83 3.51 -3.09 21.19
N LYS A 84 2.49 -2.25 21.34
CA LYS A 84 1.29 -2.58 22.13
C LYS A 84 0.37 -3.58 21.42
N LEU A 85 0.26 -3.52 20.09
CA LEU A 85 -0.65 -4.36 19.30
C LEU A 85 -0.05 -5.73 18.98
N LEU A 86 1.21 -5.82 18.56
CA LEU A 86 1.81 -7.04 18.03
C LEU A 86 2.33 -7.97 19.13
N GLU A 87 2.27 -9.28 18.89
CA GLU A 87 2.92 -10.27 19.76
C GLU A 87 4.45 -10.01 19.82
N PRO A 88 5.10 -10.05 20.99
CA PRO A 88 6.52 -9.71 21.15
C PRO A 88 7.48 -10.34 20.14
N ARG A 89 7.26 -11.59 19.71
CA ARG A 89 8.10 -12.26 18.71
C ARG A 89 7.96 -11.61 17.34
N LEU A 90 6.74 -11.29 16.93
CA LEU A 90 6.48 -10.63 15.66
C LEU A 90 7.04 -9.20 15.67
N PHE A 91 6.82 -8.45 16.76
CA PHE A 91 7.37 -7.11 16.91
C PHE A 91 8.90 -7.10 16.77
N ARG A 92 9.61 -8.02 17.43
CA ARG A 92 11.07 -8.13 17.30
C ARG A 92 11.53 -8.53 15.88
N ALA A 93 10.74 -9.32 15.16
CA ALA A 93 11.08 -9.77 13.82
C ALA A 93 10.81 -8.72 12.72
N ALA A 94 9.98 -7.71 13.03
CA ALA A 94 9.52 -6.69 12.07
C ALA A 94 9.65 -5.26 12.61
N GLY A 95 10.53 -5.04 13.59
CA GLY A 95 10.71 -3.72 14.22
C GLY A 95 11.32 -2.69 13.26
N LYS A 96 11.20 -1.42 13.64
CA LYS A 96 11.61 -0.25 12.85
C LYS A 96 13.07 -0.31 12.41
N ASP A 97 14.00 -0.72 13.26
CA ASP A 97 15.42 -0.77 12.89
C ASP A 97 15.67 -1.76 11.73
N ILE A 98 14.99 -2.92 11.75
CA ILE A 98 15.04 -3.91 10.67
C ILE A 98 14.41 -3.32 9.40
N ALA A 99 13.29 -2.59 9.54
CA ALA A 99 12.63 -1.94 8.42
C ALA A 99 13.53 -0.85 7.79
N ILE A 100 14.16 0.00 8.60
CA ILE A 100 15.10 1.03 8.15
C ILE A 100 16.28 0.39 7.42
N GLU A 101 16.90 -0.63 8.00
CA GLU A 101 18.06 -1.30 7.40
C GLU A 101 17.71 -1.92 6.04
N ARG A 102 16.55 -2.58 5.94
CA ARG A 102 16.04 -3.13 4.67
C ARG A 102 15.77 -2.03 3.65
N LEU A 103 15.12 -0.95 4.08
CA LEU A 103 14.72 0.14 3.20
C LEU A 103 15.93 0.94 2.70
N ALA A 104 16.91 1.22 3.55
CA ALA A 104 18.15 1.89 3.17
C ALA A 104 18.95 1.09 2.14
N ARG A 105 18.99 -0.25 2.27
CA ARG A 105 19.60 -1.13 1.25
C ARG A 105 18.86 -1.08 -0.08
N GLU A 106 17.54 -1.01 -0.04
CA GLU A 106 16.75 -0.91 -1.27
C GLU A 106 16.97 0.44 -1.94
N VAL A 107 16.92 1.55 -1.18
CA VAL A 107 17.21 2.90 -1.68
C VAL A 107 18.55 2.98 -2.41
N ALA A 108 19.59 2.32 -1.88
CA ALA A 108 20.91 2.30 -2.50
C ALA A 108 20.91 1.77 -3.95
N ARG A 109 19.95 0.90 -4.31
CA ARG A 109 19.84 0.33 -5.68
C ARG A 109 19.32 1.31 -6.72
N HIS A 110 18.77 2.45 -6.28
CA HIS A 110 18.12 3.42 -7.16
C HIS A 110 18.93 4.71 -7.32
N LEU A 111 20.04 4.88 -6.58
CA LEU A 111 20.79 6.13 -6.54
C LEU A 111 21.37 6.54 -7.91
N ASP A 112 21.70 5.57 -8.76
CA ASP A 112 22.28 5.81 -10.08
C ASP A 112 21.24 6.14 -11.16
N ALA A 113 19.94 6.12 -10.84
CA ALA A 113 18.90 6.46 -11.80
C ALA A 113 18.87 7.98 -12.06
N PRO A 114 18.46 8.45 -13.26
CA PRO A 114 18.29 9.88 -13.54
C PRO A 114 17.34 10.58 -12.56
N ASN A 115 16.30 9.86 -12.13
CA ASN A 115 15.40 10.25 -11.05
C ASN A 115 15.32 9.12 -10.01
N PRO A 116 16.20 9.11 -8.99
CA PRO A 116 16.25 8.06 -7.97
C PRO A 116 14.96 7.92 -7.18
N THR A 117 14.27 9.03 -6.91
CA THR A 117 13.01 9.04 -6.18
C THR A 117 11.92 8.31 -6.97
N ALA A 118 11.70 8.69 -8.23
CA ALA A 118 10.70 8.03 -9.08
C ALA A 118 11.04 6.55 -9.30
N SER A 119 12.31 6.23 -9.54
CA SER A 119 12.78 4.84 -9.67
C SER A 119 12.45 4.01 -8.42
N PHE A 120 12.79 4.51 -7.23
CA PHE A 120 12.53 3.83 -5.97
C PHE A 120 11.03 3.55 -5.77
N PHE A 121 10.17 4.57 -5.91
CA PHE A 121 8.73 4.42 -5.69
C PHE A 121 8.06 3.56 -6.76
N PHE A 122 8.47 3.69 -8.02
CA PHE A 122 7.92 2.87 -9.10
C PHE A 122 8.17 1.38 -8.84
N TRP A 123 9.43 1.00 -8.60
CA TRP A 123 9.80 -0.41 -8.43
C TRP A 123 9.30 -1.03 -7.12
N ASN A 124 9.12 -0.22 -6.07
CA ASN A 124 8.72 -0.71 -4.75
C ASN A 124 7.24 -0.56 -4.43
N ARG A 125 6.63 0.62 -4.66
CA ARG A 125 5.21 0.85 -4.39
C ARG A 125 4.37 0.54 -5.62
N THR A 126 4.61 1.23 -6.74
CA THR A 126 3.75 1.13 -7.93
C THR A 126 3.68 -0.30 -8.45
N ARG A 127 4.83 -0.95 -8.65
CA ARG A 127 4.91 -2.32 -9.19
C ARG A 127 4.41 -3.40 -8.22
N ARG A 128 4.66 -3.27 -6.91
CA ARG A 128 4.40 -4.37 -5.94
C ARG A 128 3.08 -4.24 -5.22
N GLU A 129 2.52 -3.04 -5.15
CA GLU A 129 1.32 -2.73 -4.39
C GLU A 129 0.22 -2.24 -5.34
N VAL A 130 0.45 -1.11 -6.02
CA VAL A 130 -0.58 -0.42 -6.85
C VAL A 130 -1.00 -1.27 -8.04
N ALA A 131 -0.05 -1.96 -8.69
CA ALA A 131 -0.29 -2.86 -9.82
C ALA A 131 -1.28 -4.00 -9.53
N LEU A 132 -1.52 -4.31 -8.25
CA LEU A 132 -2.48 -5.34 -7.87
C LEU A 132 -3.93 -4.88 -8.10
N ALA A 133 -4.21 -3.59 -8.20
CA ALA A 133 -5.54 -3.12 -8.59
C ALA A 133 -5.87 -3.52 -10.05
N PRO A 134 -5.16 -3.04 -11.09
CA PRO A 134 -5.45 -3.42 -12.47
C PRO A 134 -5.25 -4.92 -12.73
N TYR A 135 -4.20 -5.54 -12.19
CA TYR A 135 -3.83 -6.89 -12.62
C TYR A 135 -4.32 -8.04 -11.73
N ALA A 136 -4.71 -7.77 -10.48
CA ALA A 136 -5.28 -8.81 -9.61
C ALA A 136 -6.78 -8.60 -9.37
N ILE A 137 -7.22 -7.38 -9.04
CA ILE A 137 -8.64 -7.08 -8.77
C ILE A 137 -9.47 -7.08 -10.05
N PHE A 138 -8.96 -6.50 -11.15
CA PHE A 138 -9.61 -6.48 -12.46
C PHE A 138 -9.14 -7.61 -13.40
N SER A 139 -8.59 -8.70 -12.86
CA SER A 139 -8.15 -9.88 -13.63
C SER A 139 -9.22 -10.56 -14.48
N HIS A 140 -10.49 -10.23 -14.26
CA HIS A 140 -11.62 -10.72 -15.06
C HIS A 140 -11.89 -9.88 -16.32
N VAL A 141 -11.23 -8.73 -16.48
CA VAL A 141 -11.32 -7.89 -17.68
C VAL A 141 -10.34 -8.40 -18.73
N GLN A 142 -10.81 -8.57 -19.95
CA GLN A 142 -10.02 -9.20 -21.02
C GLN A 142 -8.81 -8.35 -21.43
N THR A 143 -8.99 -7.03 -21.53
CA THR A 143 -7.95 -6.10 -21.99
C THR A 143 -7.73 -4.99 -20.97
N MET A 144 -6.50 -4.85 -20.48
CA MET A 144 -6.07 -3.78 -19.58
C MET A 144 -4.99 -2.95 -20.27
N TYR A 145 -5.28 -1.68 -20.56
CA TYR A 145 -4.32 -0.72 -21.08
C TYR A 145 -3.74 0.11 -19.94
N ALA A 146 -2.42 0.22 -19.89
CA ALA A 146 -1.72 1.02 -18.89
C ALA A 146 -0.73 1.99 -19.59
N PRO A 147 -1.21 3.14 -20.09
CA PRO A 147 -0.44 3.99 -21.00
C PRO A 147 0.89 4.50 -20.45
N PHE A 148 0.97 4.76 -19.14
CA PHE A 148 2.19 5.26 -18.50
C PHE A 148 3.28 4.21 -18.27
N VAL A 149 2.96 2.94 -18.52
CA VAL A 149 3.95 1.84 -18.56
C VAL A 149 4.09 1.26 -19.96
N ASP A 150 3.52 1.92 -20.98
CA ASP A 150 3.93 1.69 -22.36
C ASP A 150 5.42 1.93 -22.49
N ARG A 151 6.09 1.13 -23.31
CA ARG A 151 7.56 1.10 -23.39
C ARG A 151 8.13 2.48 -23.68
N ASP A 152 7.63 3.18 -24.68
CA ASP A 152 8.22 4.43 -25.15
C ASP A 152 7.97 5.55 -24.14
N VAL A 153 6.77 5.58 -23.56
CA VAL A 153 6.40 6.53 -22.49
C VAL A 153 7.22 6.28 -21.24
N PHE A 154 7.39 5.02 -20.84
CA PHE A 154 8.15 4.64 -19.66
C PHE A 154 9.65 4.96 -19.82
N GLU A 155 10.25 4.57 -20.95
CA GLU A 155 11.66 4.86 -21.25
C GLU A 155 11.92 6.38 -21.26
N PHE A 156 11.01 7.17 -21.84
CA PHE A 156 11.09 8.62 -21.81
C PHE A 156 11.01 9.20 -20.39
N LEU A 157 9.94 8.88 -19.63
CA LEU A 157 9.72 9.46 -18.31
C LEU A 157 10.80 9.07 -17.30
N THR A 158 11.33 7.85 -17.38
CA THR A 158 12.39 7.38 -16.48
C THR A 158 13.78 7.93 -16.81
N ALA A 159 13.98 8.42 -18.03
CA ALA A 159 15.22 9.10 -18.44
C ALA A 159 15.30 10.56 -17.97
N LEU A 160 14.17 11.19 -17.62
CA LEU A 160 14.13 12.59 -17.21
C LEU A 160 14.66 12.77 -15.76
N PRO A 161 15.47 13.81 -15.49
CA PRO A 161 15.92 14.11 -14.14
C PRO A 161 14.79 14.64 -13.27
N SER A 162 14.90 14.48 -11.95
CA SER A 162 13.86 14.87 -10.98
C SER A 162 13.43 16.34 -11.08
N GLY A 163 14.30 17.22 -11.57
CA GLY A 163 14.03 18.65 -11.73
C GLY A 163 12.82 18.98 -12.61
N PHE A 164 12.49 18.13 -13.58
CA PHE A 164 11.31 18.34 -14.45
C PHE A 164 9.98 18.21 -13.72
N PHE A 165 9.95 17.55 -12.56
CA PHE A 165 8.72 17.17 -11.88
C PHE A 165 8.56 17.83 -10.51
N LEU A 166 9.54 18.65 -10.08
CA LEU A 166 9.58 19.25 -8.74
C LEU A 166 8.48 20.30 -8.51
N ASP A 167 7.98 20.92 -9.58
CA ASP A 167 6.88 21.88 -9.50
C ASP A 167 5.49 21.22 -9.66
N HIS A 168 5.46 19.91 -9.90
CA HIS A 168 4.27 19.10 -10.15
C HIS A 168 3.39 19.55 -11.31
N THR A 169 3.92 20.32 -12.28
CA THR A 169 3.13 20.84 -13.41
C THR A 169 3.27 20.00 -14.68
N PHE A 170 4.37 19.27 -14.83
CA PHE A 170 4.73 18.55 -16.06
C PHE A 170 3.59 17.68 -16.62
N HIS A 171 2.95 16.87 -15.77
CA HIS A 171 1.85 15.98 -16.18
C HIS A 171 0.69 16.75 -16.83
N ASP A 172 0.10 17.69 -16.09
CA ASP A 172 -1.06 18.44 -16.52
C ASP A 172 -0.74 19.34 -17.71
N GLU A 173 0.47 19.94 -17.73
CA GLU A 173 0.93 20.75 -18.85
C GLU A 173 1.12 19.94 -20.13
N ALA A 174 1.73 18.76 -20.04
CA ALA A 174 1.91 17.90 -21.19
C ALA A 174 0.56 17.47 -21.80
N ILE A 175 -0.38 17.04 -20.96
CA ILE A 175 -1.72 16.63 -21.41
C ILE A 175 -2.49 17.81 -22.00
N ARG A 176 -2.51 18.97 -21.31
CA ARG A 176 -3.24 20.16 -21.79
C ARG A 176 -2.69 20.70 -23.10
N ARG A 177 -1.36 20.64 -23.31
CA ARG A 177 -0.72 21.05 -24.57
C ARG A 177 -0.95 20.02 -25.68
N GLY A 178 -0.96 18.73 -25.36
CA GLY A 178 -1.15 17.64 -26.33
C GLY A 178 -2.60 17.48 -26.78
N TYR A 179 -3.56 17.81 -25.91
CA TYR A 179 -4.99 17.63 -26.16
C TYR A 179 -5.81 18.85 -25.73
N PRO A 180 -5.61 20.02 -26.39
CA PRO A 180 -6.31 21.25 -26.05
C PRO A 180 -7.84 21.16 -26.17
N GLU A 181 -8.36 20.23 -26.96
CA GLU A 181 -9.78 19.94 -27.12
C GLU A 181 -10.46 19.41 -25.84
N PHE A 182 -9.68 18.90 -24.87
CA PHE A 182 -10.18 18.41 -23.58
C PHE A 182 -9.82 19.34 -22.42
N ALA A 183 -9.41 20.59 -22.71
CA ALA A 183 -8.98 21.54 -21.68
C ALA A 183 -10.09 21.95 -20.70
N ASP A 184 -11.35 21.65 -21.01
CA ASP A 184 -12.53 21.87 -20.18
C ASP A 184 -12.73 20.77 -19.11
N ILE A 185 -12.07 19.62 -19.24
CA ILE A 185 -12.11 18.54 -18.24
C ILE A 185 -11.15 18.88 -17.10
N PRO A 186 -11.64 19.09 -15.87
CA PRO A 186 -10.78 19.45 -14.75
C PRO A 186 -9.99 18.25 -14.23
N TYR A 187 -8.79 18.52 -13.72
CA TYR A 187 -8.01 17.57 -12.93
C TYR A 187 -8.54 17.50 -11.49
N GLU A 188 -8.07 16.52 -10.71
CA GLU A 188 -8.46 16.32 -9.31
C GLU A 188 -8.18 17.58 -8.47
N ASP A 189 -9.21 18.09 -7.78
CA ASP A 189 -9.03 19.11 -6.74
C ASP A 189 -8.80 18.48 -5.37
N LYS A 190 -7.52 18.46 -4.96
CA LYS A 190 -7.08 17.92 -3.66
C LYS A 190 -7.60 18.70 -2.45
N ASN A 191 -8.22 19.86 -2.65
CA ASN A 191 -8.81 20.66 -1.58
C ASN A 191 -10.25 20.25 -1.25
N VAL A 192 -10.88 19.44 -2.11
CA VAL A 192 -12.23 18.95 -1.84
C VAL A 192 -12.14 17.88 -0.74
N PRO A 193 -12.75 18.13 0.44
CA PRO A 193 -12.72 17.14 1.51
C PRO A 193 -13.50 15.90 1.06
N GLY A 194 -12.88 14.73 1.22
CA GLY A 194 -13.55 13.45 1.01
C GLY A 194 -14.77 13.31 1.93
N PRO A 195 -15.76 12.47 1.56
CA PRO A 195 -16.93 12.22 2.39
C PRO A 195 -16.50 11.74 3.79
N GLY A 196 -17.16 12.26 4.82
CA GLY A 196 -16.84 11.95 6.21
C GLY A 196 -17.01 10.46 6.55
N ASP A 197 -15.90 9.78 6.79
CA ASP A 197 -15.79 8.31 6.95
C ASP A 197 -16.21 7.77 8.34
N ARG A 198 -16.77 8.60 9.23
CA ARG A 198 -17.00 8.20 10.63
C ARG A 198 -18.01 7.07 10.80
N SER A 199 -19.13 7.13 10.08
CA SER A 199 -20.19 6.12 10.15
C SER A 199 -19.69 4.78 9.59
N HIS A 200 -18.96 4.83 8.48
CA HIS A 200 -18.35 3.67 7.86
C HIS A 200 -17.29 3.04 8.77
N MET A 201 -16.37 3.83 9.34
CA MET A 201 -15.38 3.31 10.29
C MET A 201 -15.99 2.74 11.58
N THR A 202 -17.08 3.34 12.06
CA THR A 202 -17.83 2.80 13.21
C THR A 202 -18.43 1.43 12.88
N ARG A 203 -19.09 1.32 11.71
CA ARG A 203 -19.64 0.05 11.22
C ARG A 203 -18.52 -0.98 11.02
N PHE A 204 -17.41 -0.60 10.41
CA PHE A 204 -16.24 -1.45 10.21
C PHE A 204 -15.70 -1.99 11.53
N GLY A 205 -15.53 -1.13 12.54
CA GLY A 205 -15.08 -1.51 13.87
C GLY A 205 -16.03 -2.47 14.58
N ARG A 206 -17.36 -2.25 14.47
CA ARG A 206 -18.38 -3.15 15.02
C ARG A 206 -18.35 -4.51 14.34
N GLU A 207 -18.28 -4.55 13.02
CA GLU A 207 -18.19 -5.81 12.25
C GLU A 207 -16.94 -6.60 12.66
N LEU A 208 -15.79 -5.94 12.77
CA LEU A 208 -14.54 -6.58 13.21
C LEU A 208 -14.65 -7.09 14.65
N ALA A 209 -15.20 -6.27 15.56
CA ALA A 209 -15.41 -6.66 16.95
C ALA A 209 -16.29 -7.91 17.05
N TRP A 210 -17.44 -7.93 16.37
CA TRP A 210 -18.31 -9.11 16.32
C TRP A 210 -17.62 -10.34 15.73
N GLN A 211 -16.80 -10.15 14.70
CA GLN A 211 -16.09 -11.25 14.07
C GLN A 211 -15.01 -11.84 15.00
N MET A 212 -14.37 -11.03 15.83
CA MET A 212 -13.26 -11.44 16.69
C MET A 212 -13.73 -11.89 18.09
N LEU A 213 -14.81 -11.32 18.61
CA LEU A 213 -15.41 -11.71 19.87
C LEU A 213 -16.08 -13.08 19.72
N GLY A 214 -15.58 -14.08 20.44
CA GLY A 214 -16.04 -15.47 20.36
C GLY A 214 -15.17 -16.39 19.50
N LYS A 215 -14.15 -15.85 18.81
CA LYS A 215 -13.12 -16.67 18.14
C LYS A 215 -11.96 -17.01 19.08
N ARG A 216 -11.17 -18.02 18.71
CA ARG A 216 -9.92 -18.38 19.40
C ARG A 216 -8.98 -17.18 19.49
N ARG A 217 -8.23 -17.09 20.59
CA ARG A 217 -7.26 -16.00 20.82
C ARG A 217 -6.28 -15.84 19.64
N PRO A 218 -6.00 -14.61 19.20
CA PRO A 218 -5.01 -14.34 18.17
C PRO A 218 -3.60 -14.62 18.71
N ARG A 219 -2.72 -15.15 17.85
CA ARG A 219 -1.29 -15.41 18.12
C ARG A 219 -0.40 -14.30 17.55
N LEU A 220 -0.88 -13.53 16.57
CA LEU A 220 -0.11 -12.42 15.99
C LEU A 220 -0.31 -11.09 16.74
N MET A 221 -1.34 -10.98 17.57
CA MET A 221 -1.74 -9.75 18.26
C MET A 221 -1.92 -9.96 19.76
N ARG A 222 -1.64 -8.93 20.55
CA ARG A 222 -1.85 -8.92 22.00
C ARG A 222 -3.33 -8.74 22.32
N THR A 223 -3.92 -9.80 22.88
CA THR A 223 -5.32 -9.80 23.33
C THR A 223 -5.61 -8.68 24.34
N ALA A 224 -4.66 -8.38 25.23
CA ALA A 224 -4.79 -7.32 26.24
C ALA A 224 -4.92 -5.91 25.65
N PHE A 225 -4.33 -5.66 24.48
CA PHE A 225 -4.48 -4.39 23.77
C PHE A 225 -5.74 -4.36 22.92
N LEU A 226 -6.03 -5.48 22.25
CA LEU A 226 -7.08 -5.61 21.26
C LEU A 226 -8.49 -5.67 21.88
N LEU A 227 -8.72 -6.53 22.88
CA LEU A 227 -10.07 -6.75 23.43
C LEU A 227 -10.73 -5.49 23.97
N PRO A 228 -10.08 -4.66 24.83
CA PRO A 228 -10.72 -3.45 25.32
C PRO A 228 -11.14 -2.51 24.19
N ARG A 229 -10.35 -2.45 23.11
CA ARG A 229 -10.62 -1.60 21.96
C ARG A 229 -11.75 -2.12 21.08
N LEU A 230 -11.82 -3.44 20.85
CA LEU A 230 -12.95 -4.06 20.16
C LEU A 230 -14.25 -3.89 20.94
N THR A 231 -14.21 -4.05 22.28
CA THR A 231 -15.38 -3.77 23.13
C THR A 231 -15.77 -2.30 23.04
N LEU A 232 -14.81 -1.38 23.04
CA LEU A 232 -15.08 0.04 22.84
C LEU A 232 -15.74 0.31 21.48
N CYS A 233 -15.32 -0.36 20.39
CA CYS A 233 -15.96 -0.26 19.06
C CYS A 233 -17.44 -0.69 19.06
N LEU A 234 -17.85 -1.56 19.98
CA LEU A 234 -19.26 -1.92 20.15
C LEU A 234 -20.05 -0.83 20.92
N LEU A 235 -19.39 -0.11 21.81
CA LEU A 235 -20.02 0.80 22.78
C LEU A 235 -19.96 2.29 22.38
N SER A 236 -19.09 2.65 21.43
CA SER A 236 -18.82 4.05 21.08
C SER A 236 -18.60 4.23 19.58
N GLU A 237 -18.65 5.49 19.15
CA GLU A 237 -18.36 5.94 17.77
C GLU A 237 -16.97 6.60 17.66
N ARG A 238 -16.24 6.71 18.78
CA ARG A 238 -14.93 7.39 18.86
C ARG A 238 -13.80 6.39 18.94
N HIS A 239 -13.31 5.92 17.79
CA HIS A 239 -12.16 5.03 17.72
C HIS A 239 -11.13 5.49 16.69
N PRO A 240 -9.82 5.41 17.02
CA PRO A 240 -8.80 5.63 16.01
C PRO A 240 -8.90 4.50 14.97
N PRO A 241 -9.20 4.80 13.70
CA PRO A 241 -9.56 3.81 12.69
C PRO A 241 -8.38 2.94 12.25
N TRP A 242 -7.16 3.45 12.38
CA TRP A 242 -6.00 2.92 11.69
C TRP A 242 -5.64 1.47 12.07
N TYR A 243 -5.81 1.08 13.34
CA TYR A 243 -5.42 -0.27 13.78
C TYR A 243 -6.42 -1.33 13.34
N LEU A 244 -7.64 -0.94 12.95
CA LEU A 244 -8.69 -1.86 12.54
C LEU A 244 -8.33 -2.57 11.23
N ILE A 245 -7.71 -1.86 10.28
CA ILE A 245 -7.24 -2.42 9.01
C ILE A 245 -6.11 -3.43 9.28
N LEU A 246 -5.11 -3.04 10.06
CA LEU A 246 -4.00 -3.93 10.44
C LEU A 246 -4.48 -5.15 11.24
N ALA A 247 -5.42 -4.96 12.17
CA ALA A 247 -6.01 -6.06 12.95
C ALA A 247 -6.77 -7.04 12.05
N THR A 248 -7.52 -6.53 11.06
CA THR A 248 -8.20 -7.35 10.05
C THR A 248 -7.18 -8.17 9.25
N TYR A 249 -6.14 -7.52 8.73
CA TYR A 249 -5.06 -8.14 7.98
C TYR A 249 -4.38 -9.28 8.77
N LEU A 250 -3.96 -9.00 10.00
CA LEU A 250 -3.27 -9.98 10.86
C LEU A 250 -4.19 -11.14 11.27
N ASN A 251 -5.46 -10.85 11.60
CA ASN A 251 -6.43 -11.89 11.90
C ASN A 251 -6.63 -12.83 10.71
N GLN A 252 -6.74 -12.28 9.50
CA GLN A 252 -6.96 -13.05 8.30
C GLN A 252 -5.74 -13.90 7.91
N LEU A 253 -4.52 -13.34 8.00
CA LEU A 253 -3.27 -14.10 7.82
C LEU A 253 -3.22 -15.30 8.79
N GLU A 254 -3.58 -15.07 10.05
CA GLU A 254 -3.58 -16.12 11.05
C GLU A 254 -4.60 -17.23 10.76
N VAL A 255 -5.80 -16.87 10.30
CA VAL A 255 -6.81 -17.84 9.86
C VAL A 255 -6.29 -18.67 8.69
N MET A 256 -5.66 -18.03 7.69
CA MET A 256 -5.09 -18.73 6.53
C MET A 256 -3.98 -19.71 6.92
N VAL A 257 -3.02 -19.28 7.74
CA VAL A 257 -1.93 -20.14 8.24
C VAL A 257 -2.46 -21.31 9.07
N ARG A 258 -3.59 -21.15 9.76
CA ARG A 258 -4.23 -22.27 10.48
C ARG A 258 -4.93 -23.23 9.53
N SER A 259 -5.59 -22.73 8.47
CA SER A 259 -6.28 -23.56 7.49
C SER A 259 -5.33 -24.45 6.67
N THR A 260 -4.13 -23.94 6.36
CA THR A 260 -3.09 -24.69 5.62
C THR A 260 -2.35 -25.71 6.48
N LYS A 261 -2.48 -25.68 7.81
CA LYS A 261 -1.85 -26.65 8.73
C LYS A 261 -2.68 -27.93 8.94
N SER A 262 -3.65 -28.22 8.07
CA SER A 262 -4.45 -29.44 8.13
C SER A 262 -3.90 -30.63 7.32
N ASP A 263 -2.82 -30.45 6.55
CA ASP A 263 -1.96 -31.53 6.01
C ASP A 263 -0.49 -31.05 6.05
N ASP A 264 0.40 -31.83 6.67
CA ASP A 264 1.88 -31.70 6.69
C ASP A 264 2.50 -30.28 6.68
N SER A 265 2.68 -29.66 7.85
CA SER A 265 3.20 -28.29 7.92
C SER A 265 4.73 -28.18 7.95
N PRO A 266 5.35 -27.27 7.17
CA PRO A 266 6.79 -27.03 7.20
C PRO A 266 7.22 -26.19 8.42
N ASP A 267 8.34 -26.59 9.01
CA ASP A 267 8.93 -26.01 10.23
C ASP A 267 9.46 -24.58 10.02
N TRP A 268 8.83 -23.61 10.68
CA TRP A 268 9.14 -22.18 10.64
C TRP A 268 10.34 -21.78 11.51
N THR A 269 11.00 -22.73 12.19
CA THR A 269 12.25 -22.49 12.92
C THR A 269 13.48 -22.41 12.01
N LYS A 270 13.36 -22.82 10.74
CA LYS A 270 14.47 -22.71 9.78
C LYS A 270 14.58 -21.28 9.22
N PRO A 271 15.79 -20.70 9.17
CA PRO A 271 16.01 -19.37 8.59
C PRO A 271 15.53 -19.32 7.13
N LEU A 272 14.96 -18.17 6.73
CA LEU A 272 14.42 -17.92 5.38
C LEU A 272 15.40 -18.27 4.23
N ARG A 273 16.72 -18.17 4.47
CA ARG A 273 17.78 -18.57 3.52
C ARG A 273 17.78 -20.06 3.16
N ALA A 274 17.21 -20.93 3.99
CA ALA A 274 17.15 -22.37 3.69
C ALA A 274 15.95 -22.74 2.80
N ARG A 275 15.02 -21.81 2.52
CA ARG A 275 13.79 -22.07 1.77
C ARG A 275 13.82 -21.58 0.33
N PHE A 276 14.69 -20.62 0.04
CA PHE A 276 14.98 -20.17 -1.31
C PHE A 276 16.48 -20.40 -1.50
N GLY A 277 16.83 -21.49 -2.19
CA GLY A 277 18.21 -21.81 -2.53
C GLY A 277 18.86 -20.64 -3.27
N ASN A 278 20.20 -20.59 -3.19
CA ASN A 278 21.03 -19.58 -3.83
C ASN A 278 20.53 -19.27 -5.25
N ALA A 279 19.99 -18.07 -5.42
CA ALA A 279 19.89 -17.37 -6.69
C ALA A 279 20.96 -16.28 -6.69
#